data_AF-A0A4R2DCG2-F1
#
_entry.id   AF-A0A4R2DCG2-F1
#
_cell.length_a   1.000
_cell.length_b   1.000
_cell.length_c   1.000
_cell.angle_alpha   90.00
_cell.angle_beta   90.00
_cell.angle_gamma   90.00
#
_symmetry.space_group_name_H-M   'P 1'
#
loop_
_entity.id
_entity.type
_entity.pdbx_description
1 polymer ?
#
loop_
_entity_poly.entity_id
_entity_poly.type
_entity_poly.pdbx_seq_one_letter_code
_entity_poly.pdbx_strand_id
1 'polypeptide(L)'
;MTSTTNAPTIDDLADALGTLRARTPLVQSLTNIVSANFLTNVLLAAGASNAHIDNVHEAGSFARIAGGVLVNLGTPDDGTAAAFTAAAEAAHDAGTPWVLDPVGVGGLPWRTGLAADLLAYRPTAIRGNASEIIALAGQGGDTRGVDSADEAAAAIPAALALLEYSDAVSASGPVDYLVGRGGDGAVTGLRIAGGSAMLPRVTSTGCSLGGLVAAYLAVAPTALIGLAAAHTHVAVAAEIAEQNSTGPGSFAVAYLDALYTVDADTLRHHARVEAFELPKKDEN
;
A
#
# COMPACT_ATOMS: atom_id res chain seq x y z
N MET A 1 24.52 23.93 -2.46
CA MET A 1 24.07 23.51 -1.12
C MET A 1 23.12 22.36 -1.33
N THR A 2 23.57 21.14 -1.07
CA THR A 2 22.75 19.93 -1.15
C THR A 2 21.64 20.06 -0.12
N SER A 3 20.41 20.30 -0.59
CA SER A 3 19.22 20.15 0.23
C SER A 3 19.22 18.72 0.74
N THR A 4 19.58 18.50 2.00
CA THR A 4 19.33 17.23 2.68
C THR A 4 17.82 17.07 2.73
N THR A 5 17.27 16.37 1.76
CA THR A 5 15.90 15.89 1.81
C THR A 5 15.80 15.00 3.06
N ASN A 6 14.85 15.28 3.96
CA ASN A 6 14.49 14.40 5.08
C ASN A 6 13.74 13.17 4.55
N ALA A 7 14.32 12.50 3.57
CA ALA A 7 13.76 11.29 2.98
C ALA A 7 13.87 10.15 4.01
N PRO A 8 12.86 9.26 4.08
CA PRO A 8 12.94 8.06 4.89
C PRO A 8 14.23 7.27 4.63
N THR A 9 14.92 6.93 5.70
CA THR A 9 16.13 6.11 5.67
C THR A 9 15.80 4.64 5.86
N ILE A 10 16.72 3.74 5.53
CA ILE A 10 16.54 2.30 5.77
C ILE A 10 16.38 2.01 7.28
N ASP A 11 17.02 2.80 8.15
CA ASP A 11 16.85 2.68 9.59
C ASP A 11 15.43 3.03 10.03
N ASP A 12 14.81 4.07 9.47
CA ASP A 12 13.40 4.40 9.75
C ASP A 12 12.47 3.23 9.39
N LEU A 13 12.75 2.54 8.27
CA LEU A 13 11.95 1.39 7.83
C LEU A 13 12.19 0.16 8.73
N ALA A 14 13.43 -0.07 9.15
CA ALA A 14 13.80 -1.15 10.05
C ALA A 14 13.18 -0.96 11.45
N ASP A 15 13.16 0.27 11.95
CA ASP A 15 12.53 0.65 13.22
C ASP A 15 11.00 0.50 13.14
N ALA A 16 10.38 0.82 11.99
CA ALA A 16 8.97 0.57 11.76
C ALA A 16 8.62 -0.93 11.83
N LEU A 17 9.45 -1.82 11.28
CA LEU A 17 9.27 -3.28 11.40
C LEU A 17 9.38 -3.74 12.85
N GLY A 18 10.38 -3.24 13.59
CA GLY A 18 10.53 -3.52 15.02
C GLY A 18 9.29 -3.09 15.82
N THR A 19 8.77 -1.90 15.52
CA THR A 19 7.58 -1.35 16.19
C THR A 19 6.31 -2.11 15.82
N LEU A 20 6.15 -2.52 14.57
CA LEU A 20 5.03 -3.36 14.11
C LEU A 20 4.97 -4.65 14.92
N ARG A 21 6.10 -5.36 15.05
CA ARG A 21 6.17 -6.61 15.82
C ARG A 21 5.98 -6.42 17.32
N ALA A 22 6.47 -5.30 17.88
CA ALA A 22 6.31 -5.00 19.30
C ALA A 22 4.86 -4.62 19.67
N ARG A 23 4.14 -3.95 18.77
CA ARG A 23 2.76 -3.48 19.01
C ARG A 23 1.68 -4.41 18.49
N THR A 24 2.00 -5.27 17.51
CA THR A 24 1.06 -6.19 16.84
C THR A 24 -0.25 -5.50 16.45
N PRO A 25 -0.19 -4.48 15.58
CA PRO A 25 -1.37 -3.67 15.26
C PRO A 25 -2.51 -4.52 14.70
N LEU A 26 -3.74 -4.18 15.09
CA LEU A 26 -4.97 -4.80 14.59
C LEU A 26 -5.41 -4.13 13.30
N VAL A 27 -5.36 -4.86 12.19
CA VAL A 27 -5.84 -4.38 10.89
C VAL A 27 -7.27 -4.85 10.65
N GLN A 28 -8.16 -3.91 10.33
CA GLN A 28 -9.44 -4.25 9.71
C GLN A 28 -9.23 -4.40 8.21
N SER A 29 -9.57 -5.56 7.66
CA SER A 29 -9.49 -5.80 6.22
C SER A 29 -10.87 -5.92 5.61
N LEU A 30 -11.28 -4.91 4.83
CA LEU A 30 -12.39 -4.96 3.91
C LEU A 30 -11.82 -5.25 2.53
N THR A 31 -11.73 -6.54 2.18
CA THR A 31 -11.03 -7.00 0.98
C THR A 31 -11.83 -7.99 0.16
N ASN A 32 -11.32 -8.33 -1.01
CA ASN A 32 -11.95 -9.32 -1.89
C ASN A 32 -11.83 -10.74 -1.35
N ILE A 33 -12.85 -11.57 -1.66
CA ILE A 33 -12.95 -12.96 -1.22
C ILE A 33 -11.78 -13.84 -1.68
N VAL A 34 -11.14 -13.48 -2.80
CA VAL A 34 -9.98 -14.21 -3.34
C VAL A 34 -8.75 -14.04 -2.44
N SER A 35 -8.61 -12.88 -1.80
CA SER A 35 -7.42 -12.50 -1.02
C SER A 35 -7.52 -12.72 0.47
N ALA A 36 -8.72 -12.83 1.04
CA ALA A 36 -8.95 -12.80 2.48
C ALA A 36 -8.02 -13.74 3.28
N ASN A 37 -7.95 -15.02 2.90
CA ASN A 37 -7.11 -15.98 3.61
C ASN A 37 -5.61 -15.66 3.48
N PHE A 38 -5.14 -15.40 2.26
CA PHE A 38 -3.71 -15.15 2.01
C PHE A 38 -3.24 -13.85 2.66
N LEU A 39 -4.05 -12.78 2.56
CA LEU A 39 -3.79 -11.51 3.23
C LEU A 39 -3.67 -11.67 4.75
N THR A 40 -4.56 -12.47 5.36
CA THR A 40 -4.47 -12.76 6.79
C THR A 40 -3.14 -13.42 7.13
N ASN A 41 -2.73 -14.43 6.36
CA ASN A 41 -1.45 -15.10 6.59
C ASN A 41 -0.26 -14.16 6.40
N VAL A 42 -0.31 -13.24 5.42
CA VAL A 42 0.73 -12.21 5.23
C VAL A 42 0.85 -11.30 6.45
N LEU A 43 -0.29 -10.81 6.97
CA LEU A 43 -0.29 -9.95 8.16
C LEU A 43 0.21 -10.68 9.40
N LEU A 44 -0.25 -11.91 9.63
CA LEU A 44 0.21 -12.74 10.73
C LEU A 44 1.70 -13.05 10.64
N ALA A 45 2.20 -13.39 9.45
CA ALA A 45 3.62 -13.66 9.21
C ALA A 45 4.48 -12.42 9.46
N ALA A 46 4.04 -11.23 9.02
CA ALA A 46 4.76 -9.98 9.27
C ALA A 46 4.81 -9.58 10.75
N GLY A 47 3.85 -10.04 11.56
CA GLY A 47 3.74 -9.75 12.99
C GLY A 47 2.61 -8.79 13.38
N ALA A 48 1.63 -8.60 12.52
CA ALA A 48 0.39 -7.87 12.79
C ALA A 48 -0.77 -8.85 13.08
N SER A 49 -1.93 -8.32 13.44
CA SER A 49 -3.18 -9.09 13.54
C SER A 49 -4.22 -8.59 12.53
N ASN A 50 -5.17 -9.44 12.17
CA ASN A 50 -6.17 -9.13 11.15
C ASN A 50 -7.58 -9.50 11.61
N ALA A 51 -8.56 -8.68 11.22
CA ALA A 51 -9.98 -8.98 11.34
C ALA A 51 -10.70 -8.59 10.03
N HIS A 52 -11.41 -9.55 9.42
CA HIS A 52 -12.28 -9.29 8.28
C HIS A 52 -13.65 -8.86 8.77
N ILE A 53 -13.82 -7.56 8.96
CA ILE A 53 -15.07 -6.95 9.38
C ILE A 53 -15.54 -6.05 8.25
N ASP A 54 -16.23 -6.64 7.28
CA ASP A 54 -16.72 -6.02 6.05
C ASP A 54 -18.26 -5.99 5.97
N ASN A 55 -18.94 -6.27 7.09
CA ASN A 55 -20.37 -6.11 7.20
C ASN A 55 -20.74 -4.66 7.53
N VAL A 56 -21.66 -4.06 6.77
CA VAL A 56 -22.07 -2.64 6.91
C VAL A 56 -22.53 -2.24 8.32
N HIS A 57 -23.07 -3.18 9.12
CA HIS A 57 -23.57 -2.89 10.46
C HIS A 57 -22.48 -2.69 11.51
N GLU A 58 -21.27 -3.19 11.25
CA GLU A 58 -20.16 -3.20 12.21
C GLU A 58 -18.87 -2.60 11.67
N ALA A 59 -18.72 -2.51 10.34
CA ALA A 59 -17.53 -2.04 9.66
C ALA A 59 -17.07 -0.66 10.17
N GLY A 60 -17.98 0.31 10.27
CA GLY A 60 -17.65 1.65 10.79
C GLY A 60 -17.25 1.64 12.26
N SER A 61 -17.99 0.91 13.11
CA SER A 61 -17.67 0.82 14.55
C SER A 61 -16.31 0.17 14.80
N PHE A 62 -15.96 -0.84 14.01
CA PHE A 62 -14.66 -1.51 14.11
C PHE A 62 -13.51 -0.62 13.59
N ALA A 63 -13.73 0.14 12.52
CA ALA A 63 -12.73 1.06 11.96
C ALA A 63 -12.23 2.09 12.98
N ARG A 64 -13.10 2.53 13.91
CA ARG A 64 -12.73 3.49 14.97
C ARG A 64 -11.78 2.91 16.03
N ILE A 65 -11.69 1.59 16.16
CA ILE A 65 -10.88 0.91 17.18
C ILE A 65 -9.72 0.10 16.59
N ALA A 66 -9.70 -0.08 15.27
CA ALA A 66 -8.59 -0.73 14.59
C ALA A 66 -7.30 0.11 14.70
N GLY A 67 -6.15 -0.54 14.60
CA GLY A 67 -4.87 0.16 14.43
C GLY A 67 -4.71 0.73 13.01
N GLY A 68 -5.27 0.05 12.01
CA GLY A 68 -5.34 0.51 10.63
C GLY A 68 -6.44 -0.20 9.85
N VAL A 69 -6.89 0.40 8.75
CA VAL A 69 -7.98 -0.12 7.93
C VAL A 69 -7.54 -0.28 6.47
N LEU A 70 -7.84 -1.42 5.85
CA LEU A 70 -7.72 -1.63 4.41
C LEU A 70 -9.11 -1.63 3.78
N VAL A 71 -9.29 -0.81 2.74
CA VAL A 71 -10.43 -0.89 1.81
C VAL A 71 -9.89 -1.28 0.43
N ASN A 72 -10.15 -2.52 0.02
CA ASN A 72 -9.71 -3.09 -1.26
C ASN A 72 -10.91 -3.40 -2.17
N LEU A 73 -10.88 -2.87 -3.39
CA LEU A 73 -12.02 -2.90 -4.33
C LEU A 73 -12.02 -4.09 -5.30
N GLY A 74 -11.40 -5.23 -4.94
CA GLY A 74 -11.18 -6.35 -5.87
C GLY A 74 -12.45 -7.10 -6.30
N THR A 75 -13.40 -7.31 -5.39
CA THR A 75 -14.69 -7.99 -5.66
C THR A 75 -15.86 -7.36 -4.90
N PRO A 76 -16.12 -6.05 -5.06
CA PRO A 76 -17.23 -5.40 -4.36
C PRO A 76 -18.58 -5.92 -4.85
N ASP A 77 -19.52 -5.95 -3.93
CA ASP A 77 -20.97 -6.01 -4.14
C ASP A 77 -21.61 -4.82 -3.41
N ASP A 78 -22.93 -4.66 -3.50
CA ASP A 78 -23.62 -3.51 -2.90
C ASP A 78 -23.46 -3.45 -1.36
N GLY A 79 -23.40 -4.60 -0.69
CA GLY A 79 -23.29 -4.67 0.77
C GLY A 79 -21.89 -4.30 1.25
N THR A 80 -20.87 -4.84 0.60
CA THR A 80 -19.46 -4.52 0.87
C THR A 80 -19.12 -3.10 0.45
N ALA A 81 -19.67 -2.57 -0.64
CA ALA A 81 -19.50 -1.17 -1.02
C ALA A 81 -20.07 -0.22 0.06
N ALA A 82 -21.24 -0.53 0.63
CA ALA A 82 -21.79 0.24 1.75
C ALA A 82 -20.89 0.14 3.00
N ALA A 83 -20.32 -1.04 3.27
CA ALA A 83 -19.37 -1.22 4.36
C ALA A 83 -18.04 -0.46 4.14
N PHE A 84 -17.55 -0.38 2.90
CA PHE A 84 -16.36 0.38 2.54
C PHE A 84 -16.54 1.86 2.87
N THR A 85 -17.67 2.45 2.47
CA THR A 85 -18.02 3.84 2.79
C THR A 85 -18.11 4.04 4.30
N ALA A 86 -18.82 3.16 5.02
CA ALA A 86 -18.97 3.27 6.47
C ALA A 86 -17.63 3.16 7.23
N ALA A 87 -16.73 2.27 6.77
CA ALA A 87 -15.40 2.12 7.37
C ALA A 87 -14.50 3.32 7.06
N ALA A 88 -14.48 3.81 5.82
CA ALA A 88 -13.67 4.96 5.41
C ALA A 88 -14.10 6.24 6.15
N GLU A 89 -15.40 6.52 6.22
CA GLU A 89 -15.95 7.65 6.99
C GLU A 89 -15.57 7.55 8.47
N ALA A 90 -15.80 6.38 9.09
CA ALA A 90 -15.51 6.22 10.50
C ALA A 90 -14.02 6.25 10.84
N ALA A 91 -13.16 5.72 9.97
CA ALA A 91 -11.70 5.81 10.09
C ALA A 91 -11.24 7.27 9.98
N HIS A 92 -11.76 8.00 9.00
CA HIS A 92 -11.49 9.43 8.82
C HIS A 92 -11.84 10.23 10.08
N ASP A 93 -13.07 10.08 10.59
CA ASP A 93 -13.55 10.77 11.78
C ASP A 93 -12.72 10.46 13.04
N ALA A 94 -12.29 9.21 13.20
CA ALA A 94 -11.53 8.76 14.36
C ALA A 94 -10.03 9.04 14.26
N GLY A 95 -9.54 9.43 13.08
CA GLY A 95 -8.11 9.52 12.79
C GLY A 95 -7.41 8.15 12.71
N THR A 96 -8.17 7.06 12.50
CA THR A 96 -7.57 5.75 12.24
C THR A 96 -6.95 5.76 10.84
N PRO A 97 -5.67 5.40 10.68
CA PRO A 97 -5.06 5.40 9.37
C PRO A 97 -5.71 4.34 8.47
N TRP A 98 -6.00 4.71 7.22
CA TRP A 98 -6.63 3.78 6.29
C TRP A 98 -6.04 3.84 4.88
N VAL A 99 -6.12 2.70 4.19
CA VAL A 99 -5.54 2.47 2.86
C VAL A 99 -6.64 2.22 1.86
N LEU A 100 -6.60 2.95 0.75
CA LEU A 100 -7.38 2.65 -0.44
C LEU A 100 -6.53 1.82 -1.41
N ASP A 101 -7.02 0.61 -1.72
CA ASP A 101 -6.48 -0.27 -2.77
C ASP A 101 -7.50 -0.36 -3.93
N PRO A 102 -7.36 0.50 -4.97
CA PRO A 102 -8.38 0.74 -5.99
C PRO A 102 -8.38 -0.34 -7.09
N VAL A 103 -8.38 -1.62 -6.70
CA VAL A 103 -8.27 -2.75 -7.63
C VAL A 103 -9.32 -2.70 -8.74
N GLY A 104 -8.84 -2.64 -9.98
CA GLY A 104 -9.69 -2.62 -11.18
C GLY A 104 -10.34 -1.27 -11.51
N VAL A 105 -9.89 -0.17 -10.89
CA VAL A 105 -10.23 1.19 -11.33
C VAL A 105 -9.71 1.45 -12.75
N GLY A 106 -10.44 2.27 -13.52
CA GLY A 106 -10.19 2.60 -14.92
C GLY A 106 -10.93 1.70 -15.90
N GLY A 107 -10.85 0.38 -15.72
CA GLY A 107 -11.54 -0.59 -16.58
C GLY A 107 -13.01 -0.83 -16.23
N LEU A 108 -13.41 -0.52 -15.00
CA LEU A 108 -14.73 -0.86 -14.45
C LEU A 108 -15.42 0.38 -13.90
N PRO A 109 -16.42 0.97 -14.62
CA PRO A 109 -17.00 2.27 -14.27
C PRO A 109 -17.58 2.34 -12.86
N TRP A 110 -18.29 1.30 -12.41
CA TRP A 110 -18.87 1.29 -11.07
C TRP A 110 -17.81 1.31 -9.96
N ARG A 111 -16.76 0.48 -10.07
CA ARG A 111 -15.64 0.48 -9.11
C ARG A 111 -14.87 1.79 -9.13
N THR A 112 -14.77 2.38 -10.32
CA THR A 112 -14.09 3.65 -10.55
C THR A 112 -14.82 4.80 -9.85
N GLY A 113 -16.16 4.86 -9.97
CA GLY A 113 -16.98 5.80 -9.21
C GLY A 113 -16.87 5.58 -7.71
N LEU A 114 -16.96 4.32 -7.25
CA LEU A 114 -16.80 3.98 -5.82
C LEU A 114 -15.44 4.43 -5.27
N ALA A 115 -14.35 4.20 -6.00
CA ALA A 115 -13.02 4.66 -5.59
C ALA A 115 -12.92 6.18 -5.50
N ALA A 116 -13.53 6.90 -6.46
CA ALA A 116 -13.58 8.35 -6.46
C ALA A 116 -14.35 8.91 -5.25
N ASP A 117 -15.51 8.32 -4.94
CA ASP A 117 -16.32 8.70 -3.78
C ASP A 117 -15.53 8.51 -2.46
N LEU A 118 -14.77 7.42 -2.36
CA LEU A 118 -13.96 7.13 -1.17
C LEU A 118 -12.80 8.13 -0.95
N LEU A 119 -12.34 8.84 -1.98
CA LEU A 119 -11.32 9.89 -1.82
C LEU A 119 -11.79 11.05 -0.94
N ALA A 120 -13.11 11.28 -0.83
CA ALA A 120 -13.67 12.31 0.02
C ALA A 120 -13.33 12.09 1.52
N TYR A 121 -13.10 10.85 1.93
CA TYR A 121 -12.73 10.47 3.31
C TYR A 121 -11.21 10.44 3.55
N ARG A 122 -10.45 11.03 2.61
CA ARG A 122 -9.00 11.28 2.70
C ARG A 122 -8.18 10.07 3.19
N PRO A 123 -7.99 9.03 2.36
CA PRO A 123 -7.16 7.88 2.72
C PRO A 123 -5.77 8.31 3.16
N THR A 124 -5.26 7.73 4.24
CA THR A 124 -3.89 8.00 4.71
C THR A 124 -2.87 7.57 3.66
N ALA A 125 -3.11 6.44 2.98
CA ALA A 125 -2.35 6.05 1.82
C ALA A 125 -3.23 5.49 0.69
N ILE A 126 -2.80 5.70 -0.55
CA ILE A 126 -3.37 5.06 -1.73
C ILE A 126 -2.31 4.16 -2.36
N ARG A 127 -2.64 2.90 -2.61
CA ARG A 127 -1.70 1.93 -3.19
C ARG A 127 -2.36 1.18 -4.33
N GLY A 128 -1.79 1.26 -5.53
CA GLY A 128 -2.23 0.51 -6.71
C GLY A 128 -1.09 0.26 -7.67
N ASN A 129 -1.36 -0.44 -8.77
CA ASN A 129 -0.40 -0.47 -9.88
C ASN A 129 -0.45 0.86 -10.66
N ALA A 130 0.50 1.06 -11.58
CA ALA A 130 0.59 2.26 -12.41
C ALA A 130 -0.73 2.69 -13.07
N SER A 131 -1.40 1.75 -13.73
CA SER A 131 -2.63 2.01 -14.48
C SER A 131 -3.80 2.40 -13.56
N GLU A 132 -3.90 1.77 -12.39
CA GLU A 132 -4.93 2.08 -11.39
C GLU A 132 -4.70 3.48 -10.79
N ILE A 133 -3.45 3.83 -10.48
CA ILE A 133 -3.10 5.16 -9.96
C ILE A 133 -3.37 6.26 -10.99
N ILE A 134 -3.00 6.03 -12.26
CA ILE A 134 -3.29 6.98 -13.35
C ILE A 134 -4.80 7.13 -13.55
N ALA A 135 -5.55 6.04 -13.57
CA ALA A 135 -7.00 6.06 -13.75
C ALA A 135 -7.75 6.73 -12.59
N LEU A 136 -7.29 6.53 -11.35
CA LEU A 136 -7.87 7.16 -10.17
C LEU A 136 -7.61 8.67 -10.15
N ALA A 137 -6.39 9.10 -10.48
CA ALA A 137 -6.07 10.53 -10.62
C ALA A 137 -6.85 11.19 -11.77
N GLY A 138 -7.12 10.41 -12.84
CA GLY A 138 -7.85 10.82 -14.03
C GLY A 138 -9.37 10.94 -13.85
N GLN A 139 -9.93 10.85 -12.65
CA GLN A 139 -11.37 11.03 -12.37
C GLN A 139 -11.87 12.49 -12.55
N GLY A 140 -11.35 13.17 -13.59
CA GLY A 140 -11.83 14.40 -14.20
C GLY A 140 -11.41 14.62 -15.67
N GLY A 141 -10.77 13.65 -16.34
CA GLY A 141 -10.34 13.83 -17.74
C GLY A 141 -9.77 12.60 -18.44
N ASP A 142 -9.98 12.54 -19.76
CA ASP A 142 -9.67 11.47 -20.70
C ASP A 142 -8.18 11.05 -20.67
N THR A 143 -7.83 9.94 -20.01
CA THR A 143 -6.48 9.36 -20.09
C THR A 143 -6.46 8.21 -21.09
N ARG A 144 -5.84 8.46 -22.24
CA ARG A 144 -5.46 7.43 -23.22
C ARG A 144 -4.51 6.43 -22.57
N GLY A 145 -4.72 5.14 -22.85
CA GLY A 145 -3.90 4.04 -22.36
C GLY A 145 -2.40 4.27 -22.60
N VAL A 146 -1.59 3.89 -21.61
CA VAL A 146 -0.14 4.11 -21.61
C VAL A 146 0.56 2.82 -22.04
N ASP A 147 1.38 2.90 -23.09
CA ASP A 147 2.21 1.79 -23.57
C ASP A 147 3.48 1.62 -22.70
N SER A 148 3.95 0.39 -22.66
CA SER A 148 4.79 -0.21 -21.63
C SER A 148 6.30 -0.10 -21.91
N ALA A 149 6.99 0.66 -21.07
CA ALA A 149 8.42 0.45 -20.79
C ALA A 149 8.87 0.99 -19.42
N ASP A 150 8.14 1.94 -18.80
CA ASP A 150 8.37 2.41 -17.42
C ASP A 150 7.03 2.68 -16.70
N GLU A 151 6.12 1.70 -16.71
CA GLU A 151 4.71 1.89 -16.27
C GLU A 151 4.60 2.56 -14.89
N ALA A 152 5.36 2.14 -13.88
CA ALA A 152 5.26 2.71 -12.54
C ALA A 152 5.79 4.15 -12.43
N ALA A 153 6.88 4.50 -13.14
CA ALA A 153 7.40 5.87 -13.13
C ALA A 153 6.46 6.84 -13.87
N ALA A 154 5.77 6.36 -14.91
CA ALA A 154 4.74 7.14 -15.62
C ALA A 154 3.57 7.55 -14.70
N ALA A 155 3.35 6.85 -13.58
CA ALA A 155 2.32 7.19 -12.61
C ALA A 155 2.73 8.32 -11.64
N ILE A 156 3.98 8.81 -11.64
CA ILE A 156 4.44 9.85 -10.70
C ILE A 156 3.57 11.12 -10.74
N PRO A 157 3.23 11.72 -11.90
CA PRO A 157 2.37 12.90 -11.93
C PRO A 157 0.98 12.64 -11.35
N ALA A 158 0.40 11.47 -11.63
CA ALA A 158 -0.88 11.03 -11.09
C ALA A 158 -0.82 10.81 -9.58
N ALA A 159 0.23 10.17 -9.09
CA ALA A 159 0.47 9.95 -7.67
C ALA A 159 0.64 11.28 -6.91
N LEU A 160 1.36 12.25 -7.50
CA LEU A 160 1.50 13.59 -6.94
C LEU A 160 0.17 14.34 -6.88
N ALA A 161 -0.69 14.21 -7.90
CA ALA A 161 -2.03 14.79 -7.90
C ALA A 161 -2.91 14.19 -6.78
N LEU A 162 -2.83 12.88 -6.58
CA LEU A 162 -3.57 12.17 -5.53
C LEU A 162 -3.15 12.56 -4.10
N LEU A 163 -2.00 13.22 -3.91
CA LEU A 163 -1.63 13.79 -2.61
C LEU A 163 -2.56 14.93 -2.17
N GLU A 164 -3.45 15.43 -3.02
CA GLU A 164 -4.56 16.31 -2.59
C GLU A 164 -5.52 15.59 -1.61
N TYR A 165 -5.73 14.29 -1.84
CA TYR A 165 -6.65 13.44 -1.09
C TYR A 165 -5.95 12.55 -0.07
N SER A 166 -4.63 12.33 -0.20
CA SER A 166 -3.88 11.39 0.62
C SER A 166 -2.52 11.93 1.08
N ASP A 167 -1.92 11.30 2.09
CA ASP A 167 -0.61 11.68 2.60
C ASP A 167 0.54 10.92 1.93
N ALA A 168 0.27 9.74 1.37
CA ALA A 168 1.24 8.96 0.61
C ALA A 168 0.56 8.13 -0.49
N VAL A 169 1.22 8.00 -1.64
CA VAL A 169 0.72 7.23 -2.78
C VAL A 169 1.83 6.37 -3.35
N SER A 170 1.53 5.11 -3.65
CA SER A 170 2.46 4.20 -4.34
C SER A 170 1.88 3.69 -5.65
N ALA A 171 2.71 3.67 -6.68
CA ALA A 171 2.51 2.91 -7.89
C ALA A 171 3.45 1.70 -7.90
N SER A 172 2.91 0.48 -7.77
CA SER A 172 3.73 -0.73 -7.77
C SER A 172 4.04 -1.26 -9.17
N GLY A 173 5.21 -1.88 -9.31
CA GLY A 173 5.70 -2.49 -10.55
C GLY A 173 6.97 -3.33 -10.29
N PRO A 174 7.80 -3.61 -11.31
CA PRO A 174 9.13 -4.20 -11.09
C PRO A 174 10.04 -3.33 -10.22
N VAL A 175 9.81 -2.02 -10.24
CA VAL A 175 10.31 -1.04 -9.27
C VAL A 175 9.10 -0.26 -8.80
N ASP A 176 8.93 -0.15 -7.49
CA ASP A 176 7.83 0.60 -6.90
C ASP A 176 8.21 2.08 -6.75
N TYR A 177 7.28 2.97 -7.10
CA TYR A 177 7.44 4.41 -6.96
C TYR A 177 6.46 4.94 -5.94
N LEU A 178 6.99 5.62 -4.92
CA LEU A 178 6.23 6.17 -3.81
C LEU A 178 6.44 7.69 -3.78
N VAL A 179 5.37 8.43 -3.49
CA VAL A 179 5.42 9.85 -3.16
C VAL A 179 4.64 10.10 -1.88
N GLY A 180 5.09 11.01 -1.04
CA GLY A 180 4.37 11.35 0.18
C GLY A 180 4.99 12.53 0.92
N ARG A 181 4.30 12.99 1.97
CA ARG A 181 4.78 14.09 2.81
C ARG A 181 5.68 13.57 3.93
N GLY A 182 6.89 14.13 4.02
CA GLY A 182 7.81 13.90 5.13
C GLY A 182 7.33 14.57 6.42
N GLY A 183 8.06 14.35 7.53
CA GLY A 183 7.72 14.94 8.83
C GLY A 183 7.80 16.48 8.86
N ASP A 184 8.52 17.08 7.91
CA ASP A 184 8.61 18.52 7.68
C ASP A 184 7.55 19.06 6.70
N GLY A 185 6.65 18.20 6.22
CA GLY A 185 5.60 18.52 5.26
C GLY A 185 6.07 18.60 3.80
N ALA A 186 7.37 18.42 3.52
CA ALA A 186 7.89 18.42 2.16
C ALA A 186 7.48 17.13 1.41
N VAL A 187 7.10 17.27 0.13
CA VAL A 187 6.83 16.10 -0.72
C VAL A 187 8.16 15.45 -1.10
N THR A 188 8.26 14.15 -0.85
CA THR A 188 9.43 13.33 -1.15
C THR A 188 9.02 12.17 -2.06
N GLY A 189 9.89 11.82 -3.01
CA GLY A 189 9.77 10.63 -3.85
C GLY A 189 10.78 9.55 -3.45
N LEU A 190 10.33 8.30 -3.38
CA LEU A 190 11.17 7.12 -3.16
C LEU A 190 10.96 6.09 -4.27
N ARG A 191 12.04 5.44 -4.69
CA ARG A 191 12.00 4.21 -5.50
C ARG A 191 12.43 3.03 -4.63
N ILE A 192 11.68 1.93 -4.71
CA ILE A 192 11.97 0.69 -4.01
C ILE A 192 12.15 -0.39 -5.08
N ALA A 193 13.39 -0.89 -5.21
CA ALA A 193 13.72 -1.96 -6.12
C ALA A 193 13.76 -3.30 -5.39
N GLY A 194 13.57 -4.38 -6.16
CA GLY A 194 13.62 -5.74 -5.65
C GLY A 194 12.33 -6.50 -5.83
N GLY A 195 12.06 -7.42 -4.92
CA GLY A 195 10.94 -8.33 -5.06
C GLY A 195 11.27 -9.52 -5.96
N SER A 196 10.23 -10.11 -6.55
CA SER A 196 10.36 -11.32 -7.36
C SER A 196 9.38 -11.32 -8.51
N ALA A 197 9.82 -11.84 -9.67
CA ALA A 197 8.94 -12.13 -10.81
C ALA A 197 7.90 -13.24 -10.51
N MET A 198 8.01 -13.93 -9.37
CA MET A 198 7.01 -14.88 -8.88
C MET A 198 5.83 -14.20 -8.16
N LEU A 199 5.97 -12.96 -7.69
CA LEU A 199 4.87 -12.25 -7.01
C LEU A 199 3.59 -12.20 -7.86
N PRO A 200 3.62 -11.87 -9.17
CA PRO A 200 2.43 -11.88 -10.01
C PRO A 200 1.92 -13.29 -10.37
N ARG A 201 2.67 -14.36 -10.02
CA ARG A 201 2.29 -15.77 -10.25
C ARG A 201 1.56 -16.39 -9.06
N VAL A 202 1.50 -15.70 -7.92
CA VAL A 202 0.74 -16.09 -6.74
C VAL A 202 -0.38 -15.07 -6.54
N THR A 203 -1.62 -15.56 -6.46
CA THR A 203 -2.77 -14.68 -6.25
C THR A 203 -2.62 -13.89 -4.94
N SER A 204 -3.20 -12.70 -4.90
CA SER A 204 -3.37 -11.90 -3.68
C SER A 204 -2.09 -11.34 -3.04
N THR A 205 -0.91 -11.55 -3.62
CA THR A 205 0.34 -10.90 -3.18
C THR A 205 0.22 -9.37 -3.19
N GLY A 206 -0.32 -8.80 -4.29
CA GLY A 206 -0.58 -7.36 -4.42
C GLY A 206 -1.61 -6.81 -3.43
N CYS A 207 -2.75 -7.50 -3.25
CA CYS A 207 -3.79 -7.08 -2.30
C CYS A 207 -3.31 -7.17 -0.85
N SER A 208 -2.49 -8.18 -0.55
CA SER A 208 -1.93 -8.37 0.80
C SER A 208 -0.97 -7.25 1.20
N LEU A 209 -0.27 -6.66 0.22
CA LEU A 209 0.55 -5.47 0.46
C LEU A 209 -0.31 -4.27 0.90
N GLY A 210 -1.55 -4.12 0.41
CA GLY A 210 -2.48 -3.11 0.94
C GLY A 210 -2.74 -3.28 2.44
N GLY A 211 -2.95 -4.53 2.89
CA GLY A 211 -3.12 -4.84 4.31
C GLY A 211 -1.86 -4.55 5.12
N LEU A 212 -0.71 -4.94 4.58
CA LEU A 212 0.58 -4.70 5.23
C LEU A 212 0.87 -3.19 5.35
N VAL A 213 0.54 -2.38 4.34
CA VAL A 213 0.59 -0.92 4.44
C VAL A 213 -0.28 -0.42 5.60
N ALA A 214 -1.52 -0.90 5.72
CA ALA A 214 -2.39 -0.50 6.84
C ALA A 214 -1.78 -0.86 8.21
N ALA A 215 -1.13 -2.02 8.33
CA ALA A 215 -0.41 -2.42 9.55
C ALA A 215 0.75 -1.47 9.87
N TYR A 216 1.56 -1.11 8.87
CA TYR A 216 2.68 -0.20 9.07
C TYR A 216 2.25 1.23 9.36
N LEU A 217 1.18 1.72 8.74
CA LEU A 217 0.62 3.05 9.03
C LEU A 217 0.16 3.18 10.50
N ALA A 218 -0.26 2.10 11.13
CA ALA A 218 -0.67 2.09 12.55
C ALA A 218 0.49 2.37 13.53
N VAL A 219 1.73 2.22 13.08
CA VAL A 219 2.93 2.29 13.92
C VAL A 219 3.99 3.29 13.43
N ALA A 220 3.98 3.64 12.14
CA ALA A 220 4.96 4.52 11.54
C ALA A 220 4.71 5.99 11.92
N PRO A 221 5.77 6.82 12.04
CA PRO A 221 5.64 8.24 12.36
C PRO A 221 5.07 9.08 11.21
N THR A 222 5.19 8.61 9.96
CA THR A 222 4.60 9.27 8.78
C THR A 222 4.01 8.23 7.82
N ALA A 223 3.06 8.66 6.98
CA ALA A 223 2.46 7.80 5.97
C ALA A 223 3.49 7.28 4.96
N LEU A 224 4.45 8.11 4.56
CA LEU A 224 5.50 7.71 3.63
C LEU A 224 6.43 6.64 4.23
N ILE A 225 6.78 6.74 5.52
CA ILE A 225 7.57 5.69 6.21
C ILE A 225 6.77 4.39 6.28
N GLY A 226 5.48 4.44 6.66
CA GLY A 226 4.65 3.25 6.73
C GLY A 226 4.48 2.56 5.38
N LEU A 227 4.22 3.33 4.32
CA LEU A 227 4.11 2.84 2.95
C LEU A 227 5.43 2.24 2.45
N ALA A 228 6.56 2.94 2.67
CA ALA A 228 7.88 2.46 2.24
C ALA A 228 8.34 1.22 3.02
N ALA A 229 8.06 1.12 4.31
CA ALA A 229 8.41 -0.03 5.13
C ALA A 229 7.67 -1.29 4.66
N ALA A 230 6.37 -1.17 4.35
CA ALA A 230 5.58 -2.28 3.82
C ALA A 230 6.13 -2.78 2.48
N HIS A 231 6.38 -1.86 1.53
CA HIS A 231 6.92 -2.21 0.22
C HIS A 231 8.33 -2.83 0.31
N THR A 232 9.19 -2.29 1.17
CA THR A 232 10.55 -2.81 1.36
C THR A 232 10.53 -4.19 1.99
N HIS A 233 9.65 -4.42 2.99
CA HIS A 233 9.49 -5.73 3.63
C HIS A 233 9.02 -6.78 2.62
N VAL A 234 8.06 -6.46 1.75
CA VAL A 234 7.62 -7.34 0.65
C VAL A 234 8.75 -7.60 -0.34
N ALA A 235 9.47 -6.56 -0.78
CA ALA A 235 10.54 -6.69 -1.76
C ALA A 235 11.65 -7.64 -1.26
N VAL A 236 12.12 -7.43 -0.03
CA VAL A 236 13.16 -8.27 0.58
C VAL A 236 12.65 -9.69 0.84
N ALA A 237 11.43 -9.84 1.38
CA ALA A 237 10.86 -11.17 1.62
C ALA A 237 10.67 -11.97 0.33
N ALA A 238 10.23 -11.33 -0.75
CA ALA A 238 10.05 -11.99 -2.04
C ALA A 238 11.38 -12.42 -2.69
N GLU A 239 12.45 -11.65 -2.54
CA GLU A 239 13.79 -12.07 -3.00
C GLU A 239 14.28 -13.32 -2.28
N ILE A 240 14.13 -13.34 -0.95
CA ILE A 240 14.48 -14.50 -0.13
C ILE A 240 13.62 -15.70 -0.53
N ALA A 241 12.32 -15.51 -0.75
CA ALA A 241 11.41 -16.58 -1.15
C ALA A 241 11.75 -17.16 -2.54
N GLU A 242 12.17 -16.32 -3.49
CA GLU A 242 12.58 -16.78 -4.82
C GLU A 242 13.80 -17.71 -4.75
N GLN A 243 14.77 -17.41 -3.89
CA GLN A 243 15.94 -18.26 -3.67
C GLN A 243 15.60 -19.61 -3.01
N ASN A 244 14.47 -19.68 -2.31
CA ASN A 244 14.06 -20.83 -1.51
C ASN A 244 12.84 -21.57 -2.09
N SER A 245 12.52 -21.35 -3.36
CA SER A 245 11.37 -21.98 -4.02
C SER A 245 11.71 -22.52 -5.41
N THR A 246 10.90 -23.46 -5.89
CA THR A 246 11.07 -24.09 -7.22
C THR A 246 9.93 -23.76 -8.18
N GLY A 247 8.93 -23.01 -7.72
CA GLY A 247 7.78 -22.58 -8.49
C GLY A 247 6.73 -21.86 -7.61
N PRO A 248 5.62 -21.39 -8.20
CA PRO A 248 4.67 -20.48 -7.52
C PRO A 248 4.06 -21.03 -6.24
N GLY A 249 3.75 -22.33 -6.18
CA GLY A 249 3.21 -22.96 -4.97
C GLY A 249 4.21 -22.94 -3.80
N SER A 250 5.45 -23.38 -4.05
CA SER A 250 6.53 -23.31 -3.05
C SER A 250 6.93 -21.87 -2.73
N PHE A 251 6.84 -20.95 -3.69
CA PHE A 251 7.11 -19.53 -3.49
C PHE A 251 6.11 -18.91 -2.52
N ALA A 252 4.82 -19.23 -2.64
CA ALA A 252 3.79 -18.71 -1.73
C ALA A 252 4.09 -19.08 -0.26
N VAL A 253 4.55 -20.32 -0.02
CA VAL A 253 4.97 -20.78 1.31
C VAL A 253 6.24 -20.07 1.76
N ALA A 254 7.29 -20.09 0.94
CA ALA A 254 8.56 -19.45 1.24
C ALA A 254 8.43 -17.94 1.45
N TYR A 255 7.47 -17.28 0.81
CA TYR A 255 7.17 -15.86 0.97
C TYR A 255 6.58 -15.54 2.34
N LEU A 256 5.66 -16.37 2.84
CA LEU A 256 5.14 -16.23 4.20
C LEU A 256 6.25 -16.46 5.24
N ASP A 257 7.09 -17.48 5.04
CA ASP A 257 8.24 -17.74 5.91
C ASP A 257 9.27 -16.59 5.87
N ALA A 258 9.50 -16.01 4.69
CA ALA A 258 10.38 -14.86 4.51
C ALA A 258 9.83 -13.60 5.19
N LEU A 259 8.53 -13.31 5.09
CA LEU A 259 7.91 -12.19 5.80
C LEU A 259 8.09 -12.30 7.32
N TYR A 260 8.04 -13.52 7.85
CA TYR A 260 8.29 -13.80 9.26
C TYR A 260 9.77 -13.68 9.66
N THR A 261 10.68 -14.13 8.79
CA THR A 261 12.12 -14.19 9.13
C THR A 261 12.89 -12.90 8.84
N VAL A 262 12.44 -12.07 7.89
CA VAL A 262 13.04 -10.74 7.67
C VAL A 262 12.98 -9.94 8.96
N ASP A 263 14.12 -9.47 9.42
CA ASP A 263 14.28 -8.60 10.59
C ASP A 263 14.94 -7.26 10.20
N ALA A 264 15.19 -6.41 11.19
CA ALA A 264 15.78 -5.09 10.99
C ALA A 264 17.16 -5.17 10.29
N ASP A 265 17.98 -6.16 10.65
CA ASP A 265 19.30 -6.32 10.05
C ASP A 265 19.20 -6.85 8.62
N THR A 266 18.28 -7.79 8.37
CA THR A 266 17.99 -8.27 7.01
C THR A 266 17.53 -7.11 6.12
N LEU A 267 16.65 -6.24 6.60
CA LEU A 267 16.26 -5.02 5.87
C LEU A 267 17.46 -4.13 5.57
N ARG A 268 18.33 -3.85 6.55
CA ARG A 268 19.54 -3.03 6.34
C ARG A 268 20.46 -3.56 5.26
N HIS A 269 20.60 -4.88 5.17
CA HIS A 269 21.51 -5.51 4.21
C HIS A 269 20.91 -5.65 2.80
N HIS A 270 19.60 -5.84 2.68
CA HIS A 270 18.97 -6.20 1.41
C HIS A 270 18.10 -5.09 0.79
N ALA A 271 17.62 -4.13 1.59
CA ALA A 271 16.74 -3.08 1.11
C ALA A 271 17.42 -2.22 0.04
N ARG A 272 16.70 -1.98 -1.05
CA ARG A 272 17.13 -1.10 -2.14
C ARG A 272 16.15 0.05 -2.27
N VAL A 273 16.35 1.07 -1.42
CA VAL A 273 15.50 2.25 -1.30
C VAL A 273 16.32 3.49 -1.65
N GLU A 274 15.85 4.27 -2.61
CA GLU A 274 16.56 5.46 -3.07
C GLU A 274 15.57 6.62 -3.25
N ALA A 275 15.94 7.81 -2.77
CA ALA A 275 15.17 9.01 -3.06
C ALA A 275 15.38 9.45 -4.52
N PHE A 276 14.36 10.04 -5.13
CA PHE A 276 14.46 10.62 -6.47
C PHE A 276 13.97 12.08 -6.51
N GLU A 277 14.48 12.85 -7.47
CA GLU A 277 14.03 14.23 -7.68
C GLU A 277 12.65 14.25 -8.32
N LEU A 278 11.70 14.92 -7.68
CA LEU A 278 10.36 15.07 -8.21
C LEU A 278 10.38 15.97 -9.46
N PRO A 279 9.50 15.71 -10.45
CA PRO A 279 9.36 16.61 -11.58
C PRO A 279 8.97 18.01 -11.09
N LYS A 280 9.63 19.03 -11.65
CA LYS A 280 9.28 20.42 -11.34
C LYS A 280 7.84 20.68 -11.80
N LYS A 281 7.06 21.35 -10.95
CA LYS A 281 5.75 21.86 -11.37
C LYS A 281 6.00 22.87 -12.49
N ASP A 282 5.47 22.63 -13.69
CA ASP A 282 5.54 23.64 -14.74
C ASP A 282 4.85 24.91 -14.21
N GLU A 283 5.61 26.00 -14.09
CA GLU A 283 5.09 27.32 -13.77
C GLU A 283 4.30 27.81 -15.00
N ASN A 284 2.99 27.56 -15.01
CA ASN A 284 2.03 28.21 -15.91
C ASN A 284 1.11 29.14 -15.11
#